data_AF-A0A9D1YX72-F1
#
_entry.id   AF-A0A9D1YX72-F1
#
_cell.length_a   1.000
_cell.length_b   1.000
_cell.length_c   1.000
_cell.angle_alpha   90.00
_cell.angle_beta   90.00
_cell.angle_gamma   90.00
#
_symmetry.space_group_name_H-M   'P 1'
#
loop_
_entity.id
_entity.type
_entity.pdbx_description
1 polymer ?
#
loop_
_entity_poly.entity_id
_entity_poly.type
_entity_poly.pdbx_seq_one_letter_code
_entity_poly.pdbx_strand_id
1 'polypeptide(L)' 'MTMTDPVADMLTRLRNANTAFHDSVSLPSSKLKANIAEILKREGFISDWKVEDARVGKTLTLDLKYGPDRERSL' A
#
# COMPACT_ATOMS: atom_id res chain seq x y z
N MET A 1 16.32 11.56 -8.88
CA MET A 1 15.61 10.52 -9.64
C MET A 1 14.24 11.07 -10.01
N THR A 2 13.86 11.06 -11.27
CA THR A 2 12.51 11.41 -11.72
C THR A 2 11.59 10.21 -11.52
N MET A 3 10.41 10.43 -10.95
CA MET A 3 9.42 9.37 -10.75
C MET A 3 8.67 9.16 -12.08
N THR A 4 9.00 8.09 -12.79
CA THR A 4 8.45 7.79 -14.13
C THR A 4 7.17 6.96 -14.06
N ASP A 5 7.05 6.06 -13.09
CA ASP A 5 5.88 5.22 -12.89
C ASP A 5 5.45 5.16 -11.41
N PRO A 6 4.43 5.95 -11.03
CA PRO A 6 3.89 5.95 -9.67
C PRO A 6 3.19 4.65 -9.24
N VAL A 7 2.69 3.84 -10.18
CA VAL A 7 1.99 2.60 -9.88
C VAL A 7 3.01 1.49 -9.64
N ALA A 8 4.03 1.36 -10.49
CA ALA A 8 5.11 0.42 -10.27
C ALA A 8 5.85 0.69 -8.94
N ASP A 9 6.08 1.97 -8.59
CA ASP A 9 6.63 2.35 -7.29
C ASP A 9 5.73 1.89 -6.12
N MET A 10 4.41 2.09 -6.21
CA MET A 10 3.46 1.63 -5.19
C MET A 10 3.53 0.12 -4.99
N LEU A 11 3.46 -0.66 -6.07
CA LEU A 11 3.50 -2.13 -5.99
C LEU A 11 4.84 -2.64 -5.46
N THR A 12 5.94 -2.00 -5.85
CA THR A 12 7.28 -2.33 -5.35
C THR A 12 7.39 -2.06 -3.85
N ARG A 13 6.88 -0.93 -3.35
CA ARG A 13 6.85 -0.62 -1.92
C ARG A 13 6.01 -1.63 -1.15
N LEU A 14 4.84 -1.99 -1.66
CA LEU A 14 3.97 -2.99 -1.05
C LEU A 14 4.68 -4.35 -0.93
N ARG A 15 5.30 -4.82 -2.01
CA ARG A 15 6.09 -6.07 -2.02
C ARG A 15 7.22 -6.04 -1.00
N ASN A 16 7.98 -4.95 -0.97
CA ASN A 16 9.13 -4.82 -0.08
C ASN A 16 8.67 -4.77 1.40
N ALA A 17 7.59 -4.05 1.69
CA ALA A 17 7.00 -3.99 3.04
C ALA A 17 6.48 -5.36 3.49
N ASN A 18 5.80 -6.09 2.60
CA ASN A 18 5.37 -7.46 2.86
C ASN A 18 6.55 -8.41 3.15
N THR A 19 7.62 -8.31 2.36
CA THR A 19 8.85 -9.11 2.55
C THR A 19 9.53 -8.80 3.89
N ALA A 20 9.51 -7.53 4.31
CA ALA A 20 10.08 -7.07 5.57
C ALA A 20 9.17 -7.27 6.79
N PHE A 21 7.99 -7.87 6.63
CA PHE A 21 6.98 -8.06 7.69
C PHE A 21 6.57 -6.74 8.37
N HIS A 22 6.43 -5.66 7.60
CA HIS A 22 5.85 -4.42 8.10
C HIS A 22 4.34 -4.52 8.19
N ASP A 23 3.73 -3.95 9.22
CA ASP A 23 2.27 -3.97 9.37
C ASP A 23 1.57 -3.00 8.41
N SER A 24 2.27 -1.95 7.94
CA SER A 24 1.72 -0.98 7.00
C SER A 24 2.79 -0.37 6.10
N VAL A 25 2.36 0.25 5.00
CA VAL A 25 3.21 1.02 4.10
C VAL A 25 2.53 2.33 3.70
N SER A 26 3.29 3.42 3.71
CA SER A 26 2.80 4.76 3.38
C SER A 26 3.49 5.34 2.14
N LEU A 27 2.72 6.02 1.29
CA LEU A 27 3.20 6.61 0.05
C LEU A 27 2.35 7.83 -0.38
N PRO A 28 2.84 8.68 -1.31
CA PRO A 28 2.03 9.76 -1.85
C PRO A 28 0.77 9.23 -2.55
N SER A 29 -0.38 9.81 -2.18
CA SER A 29 -1.70 9.41 -2.68
C SER A 29 -1.97 9.96 -4.08
N SER A 30 -2.76 9.21 -4.85
CA SER A 30 -3.43 9.66 -6.07
C SER A 30 -4.76 8.92 -6.21
N LYS A 31 -5.69 9.47 -6.99
CA LYS A 31 -6.99 8.79 -7.24
C LYS A 31 -6.80 7.38 -7.80
N LEU A 32 -5.83 7.21 -8.70
CA LEU A 32 -5.51 5.91 -9.27
C LEU A 32 -5.00 4.92 -8.21
N LYS A 33 -4.08 5.35 -7.34
CA LYS A 33 -3.54 4.50 -6.26
C LYS A 33 -4.60 4.13 -5.23
N ALA A 34 -5.51 5.05 -4.89
CA ALA A 34 -6.63 4.79 -4.01
C ALA A 34 -7.58 3.73 -4.60
N ASN A 35 -7.91 3.84 -5.89
CA ASN A 35 -8.73 2.82 -6.57
C ASN A 35 -8.04 1.45 -6.62
N ILE A 36 -6.72 1.41 -6.80
CA ILE A 36 -5.94 0.16 -6.73
C ILE A 36 -6.00 -0.42 -5.31
N ALA A 37 -5.83 0.41 -4.27
CA ALA A 37 -5.93 -0.01 -2.88
C ALA A 37 -7.32 -0.59 -2.55
N GLU A 38 -8.38 0.03 -3.06
CA GLU A 38 -9.75 -0.46 -2.94
C GLU A 38 -9.92 -1.85 -3.55
N ILE A 39 -9.37 -2.08 -4.75
CA ILE A 39 -9.39 -3.41 -5.38
C ILE A 39 -8.60 -4.41 -4.53
N LEU A 40 -7.39 -4.07 -4.09
CA LEU A 40 -6.56 -4.96 -3.26
C LEU A 40 -7.27 -5.34 -1.96
N LYS A 41 -8.00 -4.41 -1.33
CA LYS A 41 -8.81 -4.67 -0.13
C LYS A 41 -9.97 -5.60 -0.45
N ARG A 42 -10.71 -5.34 -1.54
CA ARG A 42 -11.86 -6.15 -1.95
C ARG A 42 -11.48 -7.59 -2.25
N GLU A 43 -10.34 -7.81 -2.90
CA GLU A 43 -9.80 -9.15 -3.18
C GLU A 43 -9.11 -9.79 -1.96
N GLY A 44 -8.98 -9.05 -0.85
CA GLY A 44 -8.46 -9.56 0.42
C GLY A 44 -6.94 -9.68 0.53
N PHE A 45 -6.19 -8.99 -0.35
CA PHE A 45 -4.72 -8.94 -0.34
C PHE A 45 -4.15 -8.02 0.74
N ILE A 46 -4.88 -6.96 1.09
CA ILE A 46 -4.55 -6.05 2.18
C ILE A 46 -5.69 -6.04 3.21
N SER A 47 -5.38 -5.65 4.45
CA SER A 47 -6.36 -5.59 5.54
C SER A 47 -7.24 -4.36 5.41
N ASP A 48 -6.62 -3.19 5.24
CA ASP A 48 -7.32 -1.92 5.07
C ASP A 48 -6.46 -0.89 4.33
N TRP A 49 -7.05 0.25 4.00
CA TRP A 49 -6.32 1.41 3.49
C TRP A 49 -6.98 2.72 3.94
N LYS A 50 -6.17 3.77 4.08
CA LYS A 50 -6.66 5.11 4.41
C LYS A 50 -5.90 6.19 3.67
N VAL A 51 -6.55 7.33 3.48
CA VAL A 51 -5.92 8.54 2.94
C VAL A 51 -6.00 9.65 3.97
N GLU A 52 -4.85 10.20 4.31
CA GLU A 52 -4.70 11.25 5.31
C GLU A 52 -4.03 12.47 4.69
N ASP A 53 -4.36 13.67 5.18
CA ASP A 53 -3.69 14.89 4.75
C ASP A 53 -2.26 14.92 5.29
N ALA A 54 -1.33 15.40 4.46
CA ALA A 54 0.08 15.51 4.81
C ALA A 54 0.57 16.95 4.63
N ARG A 55 1.77 17.26 5.11
CA ARG A 55 2.40 18.58 4.92
C ARG A 55 2.42 19.02 3.45
N VAL A 56 2.52 18.07 2.52
CA VAL A 56 2.37 18.29 1.09
C VAL A 56 1.48 17.20 0.51
N GLY A 57 0.34 17.60 -0.07
CA GLY A 57 -0.60 16.68 -0.70
C GLY A 57 -1.28 15.75 0.31
N LYS A 58 -1.49 14.49 -0.10
CA LYS A 58 -2.13 13.45 0.72
C LYS A 58 -1.27 12.21 0.75
N THR A 59 -1.29 11.50 1.87
CA THR A 59 -0.63 10.20 2.04
C THR A 59 -1.67 9.09 1.95
N LEU A 60 -1.34 8.04 1.20
CA LEU A 60 -2.07 6.78 1.19
C LEU A 60 -1.29 5.80 2.06
N THR A 61 -1.97 5.24 3.06
CA THR A 61 -1.44 4.19 3.93
C THR A 61 -2.21 2.91 3.66
N LEU A 62 -1.49 1.82 3.43
CA LEU A 62 -2.02 0.48 3.22
C LEU A 62 -1.64 -0.38 4.42
N ASP A 63 -2.62 -1.01 5.04
CA ASP A 63 -2.42 -1.95 6.15
C ASP A 63 -2.30 -3.36 5.58
N LEU A 64 -1.16 -4.00 5.81
CA LEU A 64 -0.84 -5.31 5.27
C LEU A 64 -1.60 -6.41 6.01
N LYS A 65 -1.82 -7.52 5.32
CA LYS A 65 -2.51 -8.68 5.87
C LYS A 65 -1.54 -9.84 6.02
N TYR A 66 -1.52 -10.42 7.21
CA TYR A 66 -0.76 -11.63 7.52
C TYR A 66 -1.70 -12.72 8.02
N GLY A 67 -1.35 -13.97 7.73
CA GLY A 67 -2.01 -15.15 8.30
C GLY A 67 -1.77 -15.26 9.82
N PRO A 68 -2.50 -16.14 10.50
CA PRO A 68 -2.41 -16.32 11.95
C PRO A 68 -0.99 -16.66 12.43
N ASP A 69 -0.21 -17.39 11.63
CA ASP A 69 1.18 -17.74 11.92
C ASP A 69 2.20 -16.75 11.32
N ARG A 70 1.76 -15.51 11.06
CA ARG A 70 2.55 -14.47 10.36
C ARG A 70 2.94 -14.87 8.93
N GLU A 71 2.17 -15.76 8.33
CA GLU A 71 2.34 -16.13 6.92
C GLU A 71 1.99 -14.96 6.00
N ARG A 72 2.76 -14.80 4.93
CA ARG A 72 2.56 -13.72 3.97
C ARG A 72 1.32 -14.01 3.13
N SER A 73 0.43 -13.03 3.01
CA SER A 73 -0.76 -13.13 2.14
C SER A 73 -0.46 -12.77 0.68
N LEU A 74 0.75 -12.23 0.41
CA LEU A 74 1.25 -11.70 -0.85
C LEU A 74 2.64 -12.27 -1.16
#